data_AF-A0A7Z8P3E5-F1
#
_entry.id   AF-A0A7Z8P3E5-F1
#
_cell.length_a   1.000
_cell.length_b   1.000
_cell.length_c   1.000
_cell.angle_alpha   90.00
_cell.angle_beta   90.00
_cell.angle_gamma   90.00
#
_symmetry.space_group_name_H-M   'P 1'
#
loop_
_entity.id
_entity.type
_entity.pdbx_description
1 polymer ?
#
loop_
_entity_poly.entity_id
_entity_poly.type
_entity_poly.pdbx_seq_one_letter_code
_entity_poly.pdbx_strand_id
1 'polypeptide(L)'
;MKIESRKPHRLEANNIDEEELELQRAQTFIDEEGIKQWLLALTPKEARGYGVMERSTLKRMKDRILSGGKFNFWTKEVRKLVSAF
;
A
#
# COMPACT_ATOMS: atom_id res chain seq x y z
N MET A 1 28.87 -60.00 -4.34
CA MET A 1 28.08 -59.66 -3.13
C MET A 1 28.75 -58.52 -2.39
N LYS A 2 28.14 -57.34 -2.42
CA LYS A 2 28.05 -56.33 -1.34
C LYS A 2 27.05 -55.30 -1.87
N ILE A 3 25.83 -55.40 -1.34
CA ILE A 3 24.72 -54.47 -1.52
C ILE A 3 24.91 -53.36 -0.47
N GLU A 4 24.27 -52.20 -0.67
CA GLU A 4 24.24 -50.98 0.18
C GLU A 4 25.27 -49.90 -0.22
N SER A 5 24.93 -48.62 -0.41
CA SER A 5 23.67 -47.88 -0.28
C SER A 5 23.79 -46.59 -1.09
N ARG A 6 23.11 -46.49 -2.24
CA ARG A 6 22.89 -45.18 -2.88
C ARG A 6 21.63 -44.58 -2.26
N LYS A 7 21.80 -43.71 -1.25
CA LYS A 7 20.72 -42.80 -0.83
C LYS A 7 20.35 -41.92 -2.04
N PRO A 8 19.10 -41.93 -2.53
CA PRO A 8 18.63 -40.85 -3.39
C PRO A 8 18.35 -39.66 -2.46
N HIS A 9 19.29 -38.72 -2.36
CA HIS A 9 18.91 -37.40 -1.88
C HIS A 9 18.05 -36.79 -2.98
N ARG A 10 16.74 -36.85 -2.75
CA ARG A 10 15.71 -36.13 -3.51
C ARG A 10 16.25 -34.73 -3.78
N LEU A 11 16.34 -34.37 -5.06
CA LEU A 11 16.21 -32.99 -5.48
C LEU A 11 14.76 -32.61 -5.15
N GLU A 12 14.50 -32.29 -3.90
CA GLU A 12 13.29 -31.56 -3.54
C GLU A 12 13.49 -30.19 -4.18
N ALA A 13 12.82 -30.00 -5.30
CA ALA A 13 12.71 -28.72 -5.96
C ALA A 13 12.27 -27.70 -4.92
N ASN A 14 13.18 -26.78 -4.57
CA ASN A 14 12.81 -25.51 -3.96
C ASN A 14 12.10 -24.68 -5.04
N ASN A 15 10.92 -25.15 -5.42
CA ASN A 15 9.94 -24.41 -6.19
C ASN A 15 8.98 -23.70 -5.21
N ILE A 16 9.52 -23.26 -4.08
CA ILE A 16 8.79 -22.51 -3.08
C ILE A 16 9.21 -21.05 -3.29
N ASP A 17 8.21 -20.23 -3.61
CA ASP A 17 8.15 -18.79 -3.33
C ASP A 17 8.60 -17.76 -4.37
N GLU A 18 8.68 -18.09 -5.67
CA GLU A 18 8.59 -17.00 -6.67
C GLU A 18 7.13 -16.53 -6.84
N GLU A 19 6.15 -17.44 -6.72
CA GLU A 19 4.72 -17.09 -6.73
C GLU A 19 4.27 -16.37 -5.43
N GLU A 20 4.92 -16.62 -4.29
CA GLU A 20 4.59 -15.90 -3.04
C GLU A 20 5.03 -14.42 -3.09
N LEU A 21 6.09 -14.11 -3.84
CA LEU A 21 6.52 -12.72 -4.04
C LEU A 21 5.54 -11.91 -4.89
N GLU A 22 4.81 -12.55 -5.82
CA GLU A 22 3.77 -11.89 -6.62
C GLU A 22 2.43 -11.78 -5.86
N LEU A 23 2.10 -12.73 -4.97
CA LEU A 23 0.93 -12.67 -4.10
C LEU A 23 1.05 -11.62 -2.99
N GLN A 24 2.28 -11.24 -2.61
CA GLN A 24 2.56 -10.08 -1.74
C GLN A 24 2.49 -8.73 -2.47
N ARG A 25 2.06 -8.66 -3.74
CA ARG A 25 1.36 -7.47 -4.22
C ARG A 25 0.00 -7.43 -3.54
N ALA A 26 0.02 -7.19 -2.23
CA ALA A 26 -1.12 -6.95 -1.39
C ALA A 26 -2.02 -6.00 -2.17
N GLN A 27 -3.06 -6.58 -2.76
CA GLN A 27 -4.13 -5.88 -3.41
C GLN A 27 -4.86 -5.21 -2.25
N THR A 28 -4.26 -4.12 -1.78
CA THR A 28 -4.86 -3.20 -0.85
C THR A 28 -6.00 -2.66 -1.66
N PHE A 29 -7.18 -3.23 -1.44
CA PHE A 29 -8.43 -2.66 -1.89
C PHE A 29 -8.52 -1.31 -1.18
N ILE A 30 -7.93 -0.30 -1.80
CA ILE A 30 -7.98 1.08 -1.35
C ILE A 30 -9.43 1.51 -1.60
N ASP A 31 -10.20 1.70 -0.52
CA ASP A 31 -11.51 2.34 -0.60
C ASP A 31 -11.30 3.81 -0.98
N GLU A 32 -11.19 4.05 -2.29
CA GLU A 32 -10.90 5.37 -2.83
C GLU A 32 -11.95 6.40 -2.41
N GLU A 33 -13.22 6.01 -2.38
CA GLU A 33 -14.31 6.91 -2.00
C GLU A 33 -14.28 7.20 -0.50
N GLY A 34 -14.10 6.17 0.35
CA GLY A 34 -13.96 6.35 1.79
C GLY A 34 -12.80 7.27 2.15
N ILE A 35 -11.64 7.09 1.51
CA ILE A 35 -10.47 7.95 1.72
C ILE A 35 -10.72 9.38 1.23
N LYS A 36 -11.37 9.55 0.07
CA LYS A 36 -11.72 10.89 -0.45
C LYS A 36 -12.65 11.62 0.52
N GLN A 37 -13.67 10.94 1.05
CA GLN A 37 -14.60 11.52 2.03
C GLN A 37 -13.88 11.87 3.34
N TRP A 38 -13.04 10.96 3.84
CA TRP A 38 -12.25 11.21 5.05
C TRP A 38 -11.28 12.38 4.88
N LEU A 39 -10.58 12.48 3.74
CA LEU A 39 -9.71 13.62 3.40
C LEU A 39 -10.50 14.94 3.35
N LEU A 40 -11.73 14.92 2.82
CA LEU A 40 -12.59 16.11 2.79
C LEU A 40 -13.03 16.54 4.20
N ALA A 41 -13.27 15.59 5.11
CA ALA A 41 -13.63 15.86 6.50
C ALA A 41 -12.43 16.33 7.35
N LEU A 42 -11.21 15.93 6.99
CA LEU A 42 -9.99 16.17 7.77
C LEU A 42 -9.73 17.66 8.05
N THR A 43 -9.50 18.04 9.30
CA THR A 43 -9.11 19.41 9.65
C THR A 43 -7.60 19.63 9.46
N PRO A 44 -7.12 20.87 9.27
CA PRO A 44 -5.69 21.16 9.22
C PRO A 44 -4.94 20.76 10.50
N LYS A 45 -5.62 20.72 11.65
CA LYS A 45 -5.02 20.32 12.94
C LYS A 45 -4.75 18.81 12.96
N GLU A 46 -5.71 18.01 12.50
CA GLU A 46 -5.57 16.56 12.40
C GLU A 46 -4.53 16.19 11.34
N ALA A 47 -4.57 16.84 10.18
CA ALA A 47 -3.58 16.64 9.11
C ALA A 47 -2.13 16.82 9.58
N ARG A 48 -1.89 17.77 10.48
CA ARG A 48 -0.56 17.97 11.11
C ARG A 48 -0.14 16.78 11.97
N GLY A 49 -1.08 16.17 12.69
CA GLY A 49 -0.85 14.94 13.46
C GLY A 49 -0.37 13.77 12.58
N TYR A 50 -0.83 13.73 11.32
CA TYR A 50 -0.42 12.74 10.33
C TYR A 50 0.80 13.17 9.47
N GLY A 51 1.46 14.28 9.81
CA GLY A 51 2.68 14.71 9.13
C GLY A 51 2.46 15.54 7.84
N VAL A 52 1.27 16.10 7.65
CA VAL A 52 0.96 17.13 6.64
C VAL A 52 0.92 18.51 7.33
N MET A 53 2.07 19.17 7.37
CA MET A 53 2.26 20.41 8.13
C MET A 53 1.61 21.64 7.47
N GLU A 54 1.59 21.65 6.14
CA GLU A 54 1.12 22.78 5.35
C GLU A 54 -0.39 22.73 5.08
N ARG A 55 -1.10 23.81 5.47
CA ARG A 55 -2.53 24.00 5.17
C ARG A 55 -2.80 24.04 3.65
N SER A 56 -1.86 24.58 2.88
CA SER A 56 -1.89 24.66 1.41
C SER A 56 -1.92 23.26 0.78
N THR A 57 -1.15 22.33 1.35
CA THR A 57 -1.06 20.95 0.86
C THR A 57 -2.38 20.22 1.05
N LEU A 58 -2.97 20.29 2.26
CA LEU A 58 -4.29 19.72 2.50
C LEU A 58 -5.36 20.36 1.59
N LYS A 59 -5.35 21.69 1.45
CA LYS A 59 -6.28 22.40 0.56
C LYS A 59 -6.18 21.89 -0.88
N ARG A 60 -4.97 21.83 -1.45
CA ARG A 60 -4.74 21.35 -2.83
C ARG A 60 -5.22 19.91 -3.03
N MET A 61 -5.10 19.05 -2.02
CA MET A 61 -5.65 17.69 -2.09
C MET A 61 -7.17 17.72 -2.16
N LYS A 62 -7.83 18.47 -1.27
CA LYS A 62 -9.29 18.63 -1.29
C LYS A 62 -9.79 19.22 -2.59
N ASP A 63 -9.13 20.26 -3.10
CA ASP A 63 -9.49 20.89 -4.37
C ASP A 63 -9.43 19.89 -5.53
N ARG A 64 -8.44 18.99 -5.57
CA ARG A 64 -8.34 17.93 -6.59
C ARG A 64 -9.45 16.87 -6.49
N ILE A 65 -9.87 16.55 -5.26
CA ILE A 65 -10.98 15.62 -5.02
C ILE A 65 -12.30 16.26 -5.49
N LEU A 66 -12.53 17.53 -5.12
CA LEU A 66 -13.73 18.28 -5.50
C LEU A 66 -13.80 18.59 -6.99
N SER A 67 -12.67 18.78 -7.67
CA SER A 67 -12.64 19.03 -9.11
C SER A 67 -12.96 17.80 -9.95
N GLY A 68 -13.20 16.62 -9.33
CA GLY A 68 -13.46 15.36 -10.03
C GLY A 68 -12.26 14.88 -10.88
N GLY A 69 -11.08 15.45 -10.64
CA GLY A 69 -9.88 15.14 -11.40
C GLY A 69 -9.24 13.82 -10.95
N LYS A 70 -8.22 13.39 -11.68
CA LYS A 70 -7.40 12.23 -11.29
C LYS A 70 -6.72 12.50 -9.94
N PHE A 71 -7.11 11.76 -8.92
CA PHE A 71 -6.49 11.82 -7.59
C PHE A 71 -5.44 10.71 -7.45
N ASN A 72 -4.20 11.08 -7.11
CA ASN A 72 -3.11 10.12 -6.99
C ASN A 72 -2.80 9.79 -5.52
N PHE A 73 -3.23 8.61 -5.10
CA PHE A 73 -3.01 8.06 -3.75
C PHE A 73 -1.54 7.71 -3.45
N TRP A 74 -0.70 7.61 -4.47
CA TRP A 74 0.72 7.23 -4.33
C TRP A 74 1.64 8.41 -4.02
N THR A 75 1.11 9.64 -4.03
CA THR A 75 1.91 10.81 -3.64
C THR A 75 2.29 10.74 -2.18
N LYS A 76 3.50 11.22 -1.83
CA LYS A 76 4.10 11.05 -0.49
C LYS A 76 3.18 11.57 0.61
N GLU A 77 2.57 12.73 0.41
CA GLU A 77 1.72 13.37 1.40
C GLU A 77 0.36 12.68 1.51
N VAL A 78 -0.19 12.17 0.40
CA VAL A 78 -1.43 11.37 0.45
C VAL A 78 -1.17 10.02 1.10
N ARG A 79 -0.05 9.36 0.81
CA ARG A 79 0.33 8.10 1.44
C ARG A 79 0.42 8.19 2.96
N LYS A 80 0.95 9.29 3.50
CA LYS A 80 0.96 9.53 4.96
C LYS A 80 -0.44 9.52 5.55
N LEU A 81 -1.40 10.12 4.85
CA LEU A 81 -2.80 10.20 5.26
C LEU A 81 -3.51 8.86 5.06
N VAL A 82 -3.32 8.19 3.93
CA VAL A 82 -3.90 6.87 3.62
C VAL A 82 -3.39 5.79 4.55
N SER A 83 -2.12 5.84 4.97
CA SER A 83 -1.57 4.88 5.94
C SER A 83 -2.13 5.08 7.35
N ALA A 84 -2.82 6.18 7.60
CA ALA A 84 -3.44 6.53 8.87
C ALA A 84 -4.98 6.42 8.84
N PHE A 85 -5.55 6.04 7.69
CA PHE A 85 -6.96 5.75 7.47
C PHE A 85 -7.20 4.25 7.68
#